data_AF-A0AA90CR82-F1
#
_entry.id   AF-A0AA90CR82-F1
#
_cell.length_a   1.000
_cell.length_b   1.000
_cell.length_c   1.000
_cell.angle_alpha   90.00
_cell.angle_beta   90.00
_cell.angle_gamma   90.00
#
_symmetry.space_group_name_H-M   'P 1'
#
loop_
_entity.id
_entity.type
_entity.pdbx_description
1 polymer ?
#
loop_
_entity_poly.entity_id
_entity_poly.type
_entity_poly.pdbx_seq_one_letter_code
_entity_poly.pdbx_strand_id
1 'polypeptide(L)'
;MTATIRLMAASSLALLLMAGSSAQAAQMSCSSATNYSLSDATNSACFSGNDTNEIDTNFSLFGMTGWVLSDKNDGPDGDGLIEFLTAPMNGDKSGNWAIDTLAGLSNIVITLKAGNGFGAFLLDLTVADPLSGRWASGKGLSHASIYYNGQPTTKVPEPSTLALIGLGLLGLGMARRRAHK
;
A
#
# COMPACT_ATOMS: atom_id res chain seq x y z
N MET A 1 6.00 -33.91 70.17
CA MET A 1 5.53 -32.51 70.28
C MET A 1 5.90 -31.77 68.99
N THR A 2 5.21 -30.66 68.69
CA THR A 2 5.56 -29.53 67.79
C THR A 2 7.01 -29.45 67.28
N ALA A 3 7.32 -29.06 66.02
CA ALA A 3 6.53 -28.59 64.87
C ALA A 3 7.38 -28.82 63.56
N THR A 4 7.25 -28.25 62.35
CA THR A 4 6.58 -27.01 61.83
C THR A 4 6.30 -27.11 60.31
N ILE A 5 5.41 -26.27 59.79
CA ILE A 5 5.06 -26.12 58.36
C ILE A 5 6.06 -25.22 57.62
N ARG A 6 6.35 -25.51 56.32
CA ARG A 6 6.47 -24.48 55.26
C ARG A 6 5.97 -24.98 53.89
N LEU A 7 4.99 -24.28 53.33
CA LEU A 7 4.65 -24.34 51.91
C LEU A 7 5.66 -23.51 51.10
N MET A 8 5.94 -23.93 49.86
CA MET A 8 6.19 -23.01 48.75
C MET A 8 5.54 -23.54 47.48
N ALA A 9 4.40 -22.94 47.11
CA ALA A 9 3.75 -23.19 45.83
C ALA A 9 4.29 -22.20 44.78
N ALA A 10 5.11 -22.69 43.85
CA ALA A 10 5.61 -21.89 42.73
C ALA A 10 4.61 -21.95 41.56
N SER A 11 3.61 -21.07 41.55
CA SER A 11 2.68 -20.95 40.43
C SER A 11 3.34 -20.17 39.28
N SER A 12 3.90 -20.88 38.31
CA SER A 12 4.45 -20.29 37.08
C SER A 12 3.35 -19.74 36.20
N LEU A 13 3.07 -18.43 36.32
CA LEU A 13 2.10 -17.73 35.45
C LEU A 13 2.69 -17.55 34.04
N ALA A 14 2.50 -18.56 33.19
CA ALA A 14 2.90 -18.51 31.79
C ALA A 14 2.02 -17.51 31.02
N LEU A 15 2.55 -16.32 30.73
CA LEU A 15 1.87 -15.32 29.93
C LEU A 15 1.90 -15.74 28.46
N LEU A 16 0.80 -16.31 27.96
CA LEU A 16 0.65 -16.62 26.54
C LEU A 16 0.57 -15.31 25.75
N LEU A 17 1.68 -14.93 25.11
CA LEU A 17 1.70 -13.96 24.02
C LEU A 17 0.96 -14.57 22.82
N MET A 18 -0.36 -14.45 22.84
CA MET A 18 -1.21 -14.73 21.68
C MET A 18 -0.92 -13.66 20.62
N ALA A 19 0.02 -13.97 19.72
CA ALA A 19 0.25 -13.17 18.53
C ALA A 19 -1.05 -13.15 17.70
N GLY A 20 -1.77 -12.04 17.76
CA GLY A 20 -3.05 -11.87 17.09
C GLY A 20 -2.89 -11.99 15.59
N SER A 21 -3.22 -13.16 15.05
CA SER A 21 -3.30 -13.35 13.60
C SER A 21 -4.52 -12.58 13.11
N SER A 22 -4.31 -11.50 12.35
CA SER A 22 -5.41 -10.80 11.69
C SER A 22 -6.14 -11.78 10.77
N ALA A 23 -7.47 -11.79 10.84
CA ALA A 23 -8.30 -12.66 10.04
C ALA A 23 -8.41 -12.11 8.61
N GLN A 24 -7.33 -12.23 7.85
CA GLN A 24 -7.21 -11.85 6.44
C GLN A 24 -8.27 -12.58 5.61
N ALA A 25 -8.84 -11.90 4.62
CA ALA A 25 -9.88 -12.43 3.75
C ALA A 25 -9.34 -13.55 2.84
N ALA A 26 -10.27 -14.30 2.24
CA ALA A 26 -9.93 -15.35 1.29
C ALA A 26 -9.13 -14.77 0.10
N GLN A 27 -8.09 -15.47 -0.35
CA GLN A 27 -7.26 -14.98 -1.45
C GLN A 27 -8.00 -15.03 -2.78
N MET A 28 -8.26 -13.86 -3.37
CA MET A 28 -8.60 -13.77 -4.77
C MET A 28 -7.41 -14.24 -5.61
N SER A 29 -7.71 -14.94 -6.70
CA SER A 29 -6.72 -15.59 -7.54
C SER A 29 -7.05 -15.40 -9.00
N CYS A 30 -6.04 -15.46 -9.88
CA CYS A 30 -6.25 -15.59 -11.32
C CYS A 30 -5.08 -16.33 -11.98
N SER A 31 -5.28 -16.79 -13.22
CA SER A 31 -4.30 -17.59 -13.96
C SER A 31 -4.13 -17.06 -15.39
N SER A 32 -2.88 -16.90 -15.81
CA SER A 32 -2.48 -16.65 -17.21
C SER A 32 -1.10 -17.27 -17.45
N ALA A 33 -0.01 -16.48 -17.44
CA ALA A 33 1.36 -16.99 -17.57
C ALA A 33 1.84 -17.80 -16.34
N THR A 34 1.17 -17.65 -15.20
CA THR A 34 1.22 -18.49 -13.99
C THR A 34 -0.07 -18.25 -13.20
N ASN A 35 -0.26 -18.94 -12.08
CA ASN A 35 -1.22 -18.56 -11.05
C ASN A 35 -0.65 -17.40 -10.21
N TYR A 36 -1.51 -16.45 -9.85
CA TYR A 36 -1.24 -15.34 -8.93
C TYR A 36 -2.38 -15.26 -7.90
N SER A 37 -2.10 -14.83 -6.68
CA SER A 37 -3.13 -14.57 -5.67
C SER A 37 -2.78 -13.40 -4.75
N LEU A 38 -3.82 -12.74 -4.24
CA LEU A 38 -3.75 -11.68 -3.23
C LEU A 38 -4.89 -11.89 -2.22
N SER A 39 -4.62 -11.75 -0.93
CA SER A 39 -5.69 -11.59 0.08
C SER A 39 -6.30 -10.20 -0.01
N ASP A 40 -7.46 -10.01 0.64
CA ASP A 40 -8.04 -8.69 0.91
C ASP A 40 -8.29 -7.88 -0.38
N ALA A 41 -8.85 -8.57 -1.38
CA ALA A 41 -9.19 -8.05 -2.70
C ALA A 41 -10.63 -8.42 -3.09
N THR A 42 -11.34 -7.52 -3.76
CA THR A 42 -12.71 -7.73 -4.26
C THR A 42 -12.75 -8.38 -5.65
N ASN A 43 -11.70 -8.20 -6.46
CA ASN A 43 -11.69 -8.64 -7.86
C ASN A 43 -10.26 -8.96 -8.34
N SER A 44 -10.14 -9.88 -9.29
CA SER A 44 -8.86 -10.30 -9.89
C SER A 44 -8.96 -10.41 -11.41
N ALA A 45 -7.92 -9.99 -12.12
CA ALA A 45 -7.80 -10.09 -13.57
C ALA A 45 -6.36 -10.45 -13.95
N CYS A 46 -6.17 -11.33 -14.93
CA CYS A 46 -4.86 -11.84 -15.32
C CYS A 46 -4.58 -11.61 -16.81
N PHE A 47 -3.37 -11.16 -17.12
CA PHE A 47 -2.97 -10.69 -18.44
C PHE A 47 -1.66 -11.33 -18.87
N SER A 48 -1.41 -11.35 -20.18
CA SER A 48 -0.07 -11.56 -20.75
C SER A 48 0.78 -10.30 -20.60
N GLY A 49 2.06 -10.36 -20.95
CA GLY A 49 2.88 -9.16 -21.12
C GLY A 49 3.38 -8.55 -19.82
N ASN A 50 3.40 -7.22 -19.72
CA ASN A 50 3.99 -6.44 -18.63
C ASN A 50 3.09 -5.27 -18.20
N ASP A 51 2.71 -5.23 -16.93
CA ASP A 51 1.75 -4.26 -16.39
C ASP A 51 2.24 -2.81 -16.54
N THR A 52 3.48 -2.51 -16.20
CA THR A 52 4.02 -1.14 -16.33
C THR A 52 4.29 -0.69 -17.77
N ASN A 53 4.10 -1.58 -18.76
CA ASN A 53 4.12 -1.24 -20.18
C ASN A 53 2.70 -1.17 -20.79
N GLU A 54 1.66 -1.53 -20.05
CA GLU A 54 0.31 -1.78 -20.58
C GLU A 54 -0.79 -1.02 -19.83
N ILE A 55 -0.67 -0.86 -18.50
CA ILE A 55 -1.64 -0.15 -17.67
C ILE A 55 -1.36 1.35 -17.74
N ASP A 56 -1.97 2.00 -18.73
CA ASP A 56 -2.00 3.46 -18.87
C ASP A 56 -3.37 4.05 -18.48
N THR A 57 -3.57 5.34 -18.76
CA THR A 57 -4.84 6.04 -18.50
C THR A 57 -5.99 5.59 -19.39
N ASN A 58 -5.73 4.81 -20.45
CA ASN A 58 -6.74 4.27 -21.37
C ASN A 58 -7.06 2.79 -21.09
N PHE A 59 -6.15 2.07 -20.44
CA PHE A 59 -6.31 0.65 -20.10
C PHE A 59 -7.50 0.42 -19.14
N SER A 60 -8.29 -0.62 -19.42
CA SER A 60 -9.54 -0.90 -18.71
C SER A 60 -9.41 -2.07 -17.74
N LEU A 61 -9.13 -1.78 -16.46
CA LEU A 61 -9.24 -2.75 -15.36
C LEU A 61 -10.61 -2.63 -14.68
N PHE A 62 -11.26 -3.77 -14.43
CA PHE A 62 -12.49 -3.85 -13.62
C PHE A 62 -13.64 -2.94 -14.08
N GLY A 63 -13.67 -2.57 -15.37
CA GLY A 63 -14.66 -1.65 -15.96
C GLY A 63 -14.31 -0.16 -15.84
N MET A 64 -13.10 0.18 -15.39
CA MET A 64 -12.63 1.55 -15.16
C MET A 64 -11.34 1.83 -15.94
N THR A 65 -11.22 3.03 -16.48
CA THR A 65 -10.01 3.59 -17.10
C THR A 65 -9.49 4.78 -16.28
N GLY A 66 -8.32 5.31 -16.63
CA GLY A 66 -7.67 6.40 -15.89
C GLY A 66 -6.87 5.90 -14.69
N TRP A 67 -6.10 4.83 -14.88
CA TRP A 67 -5.19 4.33 -13.86
C TRP A 67 -3.89 5.14 -13.85
N VAL A 68 -3.36 5.38 -12.66
CA VAL A 68 -2.08 6.06 -12.42
C VAL A 68 -1.18 5.11 -11.63
N LEU A 69 0.07 4.95 -12.06
CA LEU A 69 1.09 4.21 -11.32
C LEU A 69 1.55 5.05 -10.11
N SER A 70 1.41 4.48 -8.93
CA SER A 70 1.75 5.12 -7.65
C SER A 70 3.16 4.78 -7.20
N ASP A 71 3.49 3.48 -7.18
CA ASP A 71 4.75 2.92 -6.69
C ASP A 71 5.03 1.56 -7.34
N LYS A 72 6.29 1.14 -7.35
CA LYS A 72 6.79 -0.10 -7.94
C LYS A 72 8.05 -0.57 -7.21
N ASN A 73 8.05 -1.82 -6.76
CA ASN A 73 9.07 -2.33 -5.84
C ASN A 73 10.49 -2.57 -6.43
N ASP A 74 10.75 -2.27 -7.70
CA ASP A 74 12.04 -2.51 -8.38
C ASP A 74 12.72 -1.24 -8.93
N GLY A 75 12.10 -0.06 -8.79
CA GLY A 75 12.61 1.21 -9.30
C GLY A 75 11.75 2.41 -8.87
N PRO A 76 12.22 3.66 -9.07
CA PRO A 76 11.50 4.88 -8.67
C PRO A 76 10.37 5.24 -9.67
N ASP A 77 9.58 4.24 -10.10
CA ASP A 77 8.52 4.40 -11.09
C ASP A 77 7.17 4.64 -10.40
N GLY A 78 6.61 5.84 -10.54
CA GLY A 78 5.30 6.20 -9.99
C GLY A 78 5.19 7.69 -9.64
N ASP A 79 4.13 8.08 -8.93
CA ASP A 79 3.94 9.43 -8.39
C ASP A 79 4.15 9.55 -6.87
N GLY A 80 4.33 8.43 -6.16
CA GLY A 80 4.59 8.38 -4.72
C GLY A 80 3.39 8.76 -3.84
N LEU A 81 2.15 8.67 -4.34
CA LEU A 81 0.95 8.99 -3.57
C LEU A 81 0.63 7.94 -2.48
N ILE A 82 0.86 6.68 -2.81
CA ILE A 82 0.74 5.49 -1.97
C ILE A 82 2.00 4.66 -2.23
N GLU A 83 2.72 4.28 -1.17
CA GLU A 83 3.99 3.55 -1.22
C GLU A 83 3.91 2.21 -0.47
N PHE A 84 4.69 1.22 -0.90
CA PHE A 84 4.84 -0.06 -0.21
C PHE A 84 5.66 0.07 1.10
N LEU A 85 4.99 0.11 2.26
CA LEU A 85 5.64 -0.12 3.56
C LEU A 85 6.25 -1.53 3.68
N THR A 86 5.71 -2.50 2.95
CA THR A 86 6.30 -3.83 2.78
C THR A 86 5.97 -4.28 1.37
N ALA A 87 6.92 -4.15 0.47
CA ALA A 87 6.77 -4.64 -0.89
C ALA A 87 6.82 -6.18 -0.93
N PRO A 88 6.10 -6.81 -1.87
CA PRO A 88 6.44 -8.13 -2.36
C PRO A 88 7.93 -8.23 -2.73
N MET A 89 8.58 -9.36 -2.47
CA MET A 89 10.02 -9.52 -2.74
C MET A 89 10.27 -10.14 -4.13
N ASN A 90 11.19 -9.54 -4.88
CA ASN A 90 11.54 -10.03 -6.22
C ASN A 90 12.34 -11.33 -6.13
N GLY A 91 12.05 -12.26 -7.05
CA GLY A 91 12.52 -13.65 -7.02
C GLY A 91 11.65 -14.60 -6.21
N ASP A 92 10.97 -14.12 -5.16
CA ASP A 92 10.14 -14.95 -4.28
C ASP A 92 8.80 -15.35 -4.92
N LYS A 93 8.14 -16.35 -4.31
CA LYS A 93 6.86 -16.92 -4.78
C LYS A 93 5.67 -16.60 -3.88
N SER A 94 5.90 -16.05 -2.70
CA SER A 94 4.85 -15.69 -1.75
C SER A 94 5.42 -14.88 -0.61
N GLY A 95 4.61 -14.00 -0.03
CA GLY A 95 5.00 -13.24 1.15
C GLY A 95 3.85 -12.41 1.68
N ASN A 96 4.21 -11.39 2.44
CA ASN A 96 3.28 -10.34 2.88
C ASN A 96 3.43 -9.13 1.96
N TRP A 97 2.42 -8.26 1.96
CA TRP A 97 2.48 -6.92 1.41
C TRP A 97 1.88 -5.93 2.42
N ALA A 98 2.31 -4.67 2.38
CA ALA A 98 1.67 -3.57 3.10
C ALA A 98 1.90 -2.24 2.38
N ILE A 99 0.91 -1.36 2.43
CA ILE A 99 0.91 0.00 1.86
C ILE A 99 0.77 1.05 2.97
N ASP A 100 1.23 2.28 2.76
CA ASP A 100 1.26 3.31 3.80
C ASP A 100 -0.11 3.96 4.07
N THR A 101 -0.92 4.13 3.02
CA THR A 101 -2.16 4.88 3.07
C THR A 101 -3.14 4.44 1.98
N LEU A 102 -4.41 4.85 2.12
CA LEU A 102 -5.38 4.81 1.02
C LEU A 102 -5.47 6.17 0.28
N ALA A 103 -4.84 7.22 0.80
CA ALA A 103 -4.90 8.60 0.31
C ALA A 103 -6.33 9.19 0.10
N GLY A 104 -7.35 8.54 0.65
CA GLY A 104 -8.77 8.87 0.42
C GLY A 104 -9.36 8.31 -0.88
N LEU A 105 -8.61 7.48 -1.61
CA LEU A 105 -9.04 6.80 -2.83
C LEU A 105 -9.90 5.57 -2.49
N SER A 106 -10.79 5.21 -3.42
CA SER A 106 -11.66 4.02 -3.31
C SER A 106 -11.27 2.89 -4.28
N ASN A 107 -10.42 3.18 -5.25
CA ASN A 107 -9.99 2.24 -6.29
C ASN A 107 -8.46 2.14 -6.26
N ILE A 108 -7.94 1.10 -5.61
CA ILE A 108 -6.50 0.80 -5.53
C ILE A 108 -6.29 -0.63 -6.03
N VAL A 109 -5.31 -0.80 -6.91
CA VAL A 109 -4.96 -2.08 -7.54
C VAL A 109 -3.51 -2.41 -7.23
N ILE A 110 -3.26 -3.62 -6.74
CA ILE A 110 -1.90 -4.20 -6.69
C ILE A 110 -1.72 -5.14 -7.89
N THR A 111 -0.60 -5.00 -8.60
CA THR A 111 -0.16 -5.97 -9.62
C THR A 111 0.93 -6.88 -9.08
N LEU A 112 0.94 -8.13 -9.56
CA LEU A 112 1.99 -9.12 -9.31
C LEU A 112 2.54 -9.58 -10.66
N LYS A 113 3.74 -9.12 -11.03
CA LYS A 113 4.40 -9.48 -12.29
C LYS A 113 5.21 -10.76 -12.11
N ALA A 114 5.02 -11.77 -12.96
CA ALA A 114 5.93 -12.92 -13.02
C ALA A 114 5.96 -13.57 -14.41
N GLY A 115 7.15 -13.84 -14.94
CA GLY A 115 7.32 -14.40 -16.28
C GLY A 115 6.63 -13.54 -17.36
N ASN A 116 5.88 -14.19 -18.26
CA ASN A 116 5.27 -13.55 -19.44
C ASN A 116 3.86 -12.98 -19.18
N GLY A 117 3.55 -12.60 -17.94
CA GLY A 117 2.26 -11.98 -17.58
C GLY A 117 2.26 -11.35 -16.20
N PHE A 118 1.07 -10.92 -15.78
CA PHE A 118 0.78 -10.39 -14.44
C PHE A 118 -0.65 -10.75 -14.00
N GLY A 119 -0.86 -10.77 -12.68
CA GLY A 119 -2.18 -10.66 -12.07
C GLY A 119 -2.39 -9.25 -11.51
N ALA A 120 -3.56 -8.67 -11.71
CA ALA A 120 -4.01 -7.41 -11.11
C ALA A 120 -5.16 -7.69 -10.14
N PHE A 121 -5.17 -7.02 -9.00
CA PHE A 121 -6.09 -7.26 -7.89
C PHE A 121 -6.64 -5.94 -7.36
N LEU A 122 -7.96 -5.74 -7.41
CA LEU A 122 -8.64 -4.59 -6.82
C LEU A 122 -8.80 -4.84 -5.32
N LEU A 123 -8.22 -3.98 -4.47
CA LEU A 123 -8.25 -4.15 -3.02
C LEU A 123 -9.68 -4.10 -2.46
N ASP A 124 -9.92 -4.82 -1.36
CA ASP A 124 -11.15 -4.73 -0.58
C ASP A 124 -10.95 -3.73 0.55
N LEU A 125 -11.37 -2.49 0.31
CA LEU A 125 -11.28 -1.41 1.29
C LEU A 125 -12.37 -1.48 2.38
N THR A 126 -13.13 -2.59 2.45
CA THR A 126 -14.17 -2.83 3.47
C THR A 126 -13.76 -3.83 4.55
N VAL A 127 -12.61 -4.51 4.42
CA VAL A 127 -12.07 -5.37 5.48
C VAL A 127 -11.51 -4.55 6.66
N ALA A 128 -11.28 -5.21 7.79
CA ALA A 128 -10.82 -4.55 9.03
C ALA A 128 -9.37 -4.02 8.97
N ASP A 129 -8.53 -4.53 8.08
CA ASP A 129 -7.20 -4.01 7.75
C ASP A 129 -6.95 -4.13 6.24
N PRO A 130 -7.29 -3.11 5.44
CA PRO A 130 -7.08 -3.11 3.99
C PRO A 130 -5.67 -2.63 3.58
N LEU A 131 -4.80 -2.30 4.56
CA LEU A 131 -3.47 -1.76 4.33
C LEU A 131 -2.39 -2.85 4.30
N SER A 132 -2.70 -4.07 4.73
CA SER A 132 -1.77 -5.20 4.72
C SER A 132 -2.43 -6.51 4.29
N GLY A 133 -1.63 -7.44 3.78
CA GLY A 133 -2.13 -8.73 3.35
C GLY A 133 -1.03 -9.69 2.89
N ARG A 134 -1.43 -10.71 2.14
CA ARG A 134 -0.56 -11.79 1.65
C ARG A 134 -0.71 -11.98 0.15
N TRP A 135 0.41 -12.30 -0.51
CA TRP A 135 0.47 -12.54 -1.95
C TRP A 135 1.11 -13.89 -2.27
N ALA A 136 0.81 -14.44 -3.45
CA ALA A 136 1.56 -15.55 -4.04
C ALA A 136 1.61 -15.50 -5.57
N SER A 137 2.62 -16.17 -6.13
CA SER A 137 2.83 -16.39 -7.55
C SER A 137 3.49 -17.75 -7.78
N GLY A 138 3.00 -18.54 -8.74
CA GLY A 138 3.60 -19.84 -9.09
C GLY A 138 5.04 -19.75 -9.65
N LYS A 139 5.46 -18.56 -10.09
CA LYS A 139 6.81 -18.22 -10.56
C LYS A 139 7.43 -17.15 -9.65
N GLY A 140 8.76 -17.10 -9.61
CA GLY A 140 9.45 -16.01 -8.91
C GLY A 140 8.98 -14.65 -9.44
N LEU A 141 8.67 -13.73 -8.53
CA LEU A 141 8.15 -12.41 -8.85
C LEU A 141 9.22 -11.57 -9.56
N SER A 142 8.82 -10.83 -10.59
CA SER A 142 9.68 -9.84 -11.27
C SER A 142 9.63 -8.51 -10.55
N HIS A 143 8.40 -8.03 -10.29
CA HIS A 143 8.08 -6.82 -9.55
C HIS A 143 6.60 -6.85 -9.09
N ALA A 144 6.22 -5.89 -8.27
CA ALA A 144 4.84 -5.54 -7.95
C ALA A 144 4.68 -4.02 -8.02
N SER A 145 3.50 -3.56 -8.42
CA SER A 145 3.16 -2.14 -8.50
C SER A 145 1.83 -1.84 -7.84
N ILE A 146 1.69 -0.60 -7.38
CA ILE A 146 0.44 -0.01 -6.89
C ILE A 146 -0.08 0.93 -7.96
N TYR A 147 -1.33 0.75 -8.38
CA TYR A 147 -2.05 1.70 -9.23
C TYR A 147 -3.28 2.23 -8.49
N TYR A 148 -3.68 3.46 -8.78
CA TYR A 148 -4.95 4.00 -8.29
C TYR A 148 -5.80 4.60 -9.41
N ASN A 149 -7.08 4.83 -9.09
CA ASN A 149 -8.02 5.57 -9.92
C ASN A 149 -8.88 6.52 -9.08
N GLY A 150 -9.11 7.73 -9.60
CA GLY A 150 -9.91 8.76 -8.93
C GLY A 150 -9.12 10.05 -8.68
N GLN A 151 -9.44 10.75 -7.60
CA GLN A 151 -8.70 11.92 -7.12
C GLN A 151 -8.40 11.77 -5.63
N PRO A 152 -7.15 12.01 -5.17
CA PRO A 152 -6.79 11.83 -3.77
C PRO A 152 -7.43 12.92 -2.91
N THR A 153 -7.80 12.58 -1.67
CA THR A 153 -8.30 13.58 -0.69
C THR A 153 -7.20 14.02 0.28
N THR A 154 -5.96 13.59 0.07
CA THR A 154 -4.79 14.06 0.81
C THR A 154 -4.59 15.55 0.59
N LYS A 155 -4.81 16.35 1.64
CA LYS A 155 -4.41 17.76 1.64
C LYS A 155 -2.88 17.83 1.66
N VAL A 156 -2.28 17.88 0.48
CA VAL A 156 -0.91 18.38 0.29
C VAL A 156 -0.85 19.73 1.01
N PRO A 157 0.02 19.91 2.03
CA PRO A 157 0.15 21.18 2.71
C PRO A 157 0.52 22.25 1.70
N GLU A 158 -0.24 23.35 1.63
CA GLU A 158 0.00 24.43 0.66
C GLU A 158 1.47 24.85 0.71
N PRO A 159 2.19 24.83 -0.43
CA PRO A 159 3.64 24.97 -0.42
C PRO A 159 4.01 26.32 0.19
N SER A 160 4.84 26.28 1.24
CA SER A 160 5.17 27.42 2.11
C SER A 160 5.72 28.66 1.37
N THR A 161 6.12 28.48 0.10
CA THR A 161 6.25 29.54 -0.91
C THR A 161 5.10 30.56 -0.92
N LEU A 162 3.83 30.16 -0.76
CA LEU A 162 2.69 31.09 -0.72
C LEU A 162 2.72 31.98 0.53
N ALA A 163 3.05 31.41 1.68
CA ALA A 163 3.26 32.16 2.92
C ALA A 163 4.47 33.11 2.79
N LEU A 164 5.57 32.66 2.16
CA LEU A 164 6.75 33.49 1.89
C LEU A 164 6.47 34.63 0.92
N ILE A 165 5.66 34.42 -0.12
CA ILE A 165 5.20 35.46 -1.05
C ILE A 165 4.33 36.48 -0.31
N GLY A 166 3.38 36.02 0.51
CA GLY A 166 2.55 36.89 1.35
C GLY A 166 3.38 37.74 2.32
N LEU A 167 4.33 37.13 3.04
CA LEU A 167 5.26 37.83 3.94
C LEU A 167 6.19 38.79 3.19
N GLY A 168 6.68 38.42 2.01
CA GLY A 168 7.50 39.28 1.16
C GLY A 168 6.75 40.52 0.68
N LEU A 169 5.50 40.36 0.23
CA LEU A 169 4.63 41.47 -0.19
C LEU A 169 4.26 42.39 0.99
N LEU A 170 3.99 41.82 2.17
CA LEU A 170 3.78 42.59 3.41
C LEU A 170 5.03 43.39 3.81
N GLY A 171 6.21 42.77 3.77
CA GLY A 171 7.48 43.42 4.05
C GLY A 171 7.79 44.56 3.08
N LEU A 172 7.59 44.34 1.77
CA LEU A 172 7.78 45.35 0.73
C LEU A 172 6.79 46.52 0.89
N GLY A 173 5.54 46.23 1.23
CA GLY A 173 4.52 47.24 1.54
C GLY A 173 4.86 48.08 2.78
N MET A 174 5.38 47.46 3.84
CA MET A 174 5.88 48.17 5.03
C MET A 174 7.10 49.03 4.73
N ALA A 175 8.07 48.52 3.95
CA ALA A 175 9.26 49.26 3.53
C ALA A 175 8.87 50.51 2.72
N ARG A 176 7.98 50.37 1.72
CA ARG A 176 7.51 51.50 0.91
C ARG A 176 6.75 52.55 1.73
N ARG A 177 6.00 52.15 2.75
CA ARG A 177 5.34 53.09 3.70
C ARG A 177 6.32 53.84 4.60
N ARG A 178 7.53 53.31 4.86
CA ARG A 178 8.59 54.02 5.59
C ARG A 178 9.39 54.98 4.71
N ALA A 179 9.48 54.72 3.41
CA ALA A 179 10.19 55.58 2.44
C ALA A 179 9.38 56.80 1.94
N HIS A 180 8.10 56.90 2.32
CA HIS A 180 7.20 58.02 1.99
C HIS A 180 6.73 58.77 3.26
N LYS A 181 7.54 58.76 4.33
CA LYS A 181 7.37 59.52 5.57
C LYS A 181 8.68 60.18 5.96
#